data_AF-A0A202E7K1-F1
#
_entry.id   AF-A0A202E7K1-F1
#
_cell.length_a   1.000
_cell.length_b   1.000
_cell.length_c   1.000
_cell.angle_alpha   90.00
_cell.angle_beta   90.00
_cell.angle_gamma   90.00
#
_symmetry.space_group_name_H-M   'P 1'
#
loop_
_entity.id
_entity.type
_entity.pdbx_description
1 polymer ?
#
loop_
_entity_poly.entity_id
_entity_poly.type
_entity_poly.pdbx_seq_one_letter_code
_entity_poly.pdbx_strand_id
1 'polypeptide(L)'
;MIPTINLSFEAIVQSSLFVILTVLGLAIIIIALQGYRRNQSRPMLFLALGFAAIIVPELAMTVITRVVDISQFWTITIYQVTNVFAFLSILYAITMEP
;
A
#
# COMPACT_ATOMS: atom_id res chain seq x y z
N MET A 1 23.21 -9.17 -25.98
CA MET A 1 23.63 -8.07 -25.09
C MET A 1 22.94 -8.29 -23.75
N ILE A 2 23.67 -8.76 -22.74
CA ILE A 2 23.10 -8.97 -21.40
C ILE A 2 22.96 -7.58 -20.77
N PRO A 3 21.77 -7.16 -20.32
CA PRO A 3 21.63 -5.86 -19.66
C PRO A 3 22.49 -5.85 -18.40
N THR A 4 23.53 -5.03 -18.38
CA THR A 4 24.32 -4.78 -17.17
C THR A 4 23.47 -3.92 -16.24
N ILE A 5 22.88 -4.54 -15.22
CA ILE A 5 22.10 -3.85 -14.21
C ILE A 5 23.07 -3.00 -13.39
N ASN A 6 23.23 -1.73 -13.76
CA ASN A 6 23.86 -0.73 -12.91
C ASN A 6 22.91 -0.41 -11.75
N LEU A 7 22.96 -1.20 -10.69
CA LEU A 7 22.22 -0.92 -9.45
C LEU A 7 22.80 0.33 -8.79
N SER A 8 22.14 1.48 -8.97
CA SER A 8 22.48 2.67 -8.20
C SER A 8 22.16 2.43 -6.73
N PHE A 9 22.95 3.04 -5.83
CA PHE A 9 22.68 3.00 -4.38
C PHE A 9 21.23 3.44 -4.08
N GLU A 10 20.76 4.47 -4.78
CA GLU A 10 19.39 4.97 -4.70
C GLU A 10 18.35 3.89 -5.04
N ALA A 11 18.57 3.11 -6.12
CA ALA A 11 17.66 2.04 -6.51
C ALA A 11 17.61 0.91 -5.47
N ILE A 12 18.75 0.57 -4.86
CA ILE A 12 18.82 -0.44 -3.79
C ILE A 12 18.04 0.03 -2.57
N VAL A 13 18.26 1.27 -2.14
CA VAL A 13 17.57 1.84 -0.98
C VAL A 13 16.07 1.89 -1.21
N GLN A 14 15.62 2.42 -2.35
CA GLN A 14 14.20 2.54 -2.68
C GLN A 14 13.51 1.17 -2.80
N SER A 15 14.13 0.22 -3.51
CA SER A 15 13.56 -1.13 -3.63
C SER A 15 13.51 -1.88 -2.30
N SER A 16 14.51 -1.69 -1.42
CA SER A 16 14.51 -2.28 -0.08
C SER A 16 13.40 -1.71 0.78
N LEU A 17 13.23 -0.38 0.79
CA LEU A 17 12.16 0.28 1.53
C LEU A 17 10.79 -0.14 1.02
N PHE A 18 10.62 -0.21 -0.30
CA PHE A 18 9.39 -0.70 -0.93
C PHE A 18 9.02 -2.11 -0.45
N VAL A 19 9.97 -3.05 -0.45
CA VAL A 19 9.75 -4.42 0.02
C VAL A 19 9.38 -4.44 1.50
N ILE A 20 10.10 -3.70 2.34
CA ILE A 20 9.83 -3.64 3.79
C ILE A 20 8.42 -3.09 4.05
N LEU A 21 8.06 -1.96 3.43
CA LEU A 21 6.75 -1.34 3.58
C LEU A 21 5.63 -2.26 3.08
N THR A 22 5.86 -2.95 1.95
CA THR A 22 4.90 -3.93 1.40
C THR A 22 4.67 -5.08 2.37
N VAL A 23 5.73 -5.67 2.91
CA VAL A 23 5.63 -6.80 3.86
C VAL A 23 4.90 -6.37 5.14
N LEU A 24 5.27 -5.22 5.71
CA LEU A 24 4.63 -4.69 6.90
C LEU A 24 3.15 -4.35 6.65
N GLY A 25 2.84 -3.68 5.54
CA GLY A 25 1.48 -3.35 5.16
C GLY A 25 0.61 -4.59 4.97
N LEU A 26 1.10 -5.62 4.27
CA LEU A 26 0.41 -6.90 4.11
C LEU A 26 0.20 -7.61 5.45
N ALA A 27 1.20 -7.61 6.33
CA ALA A 27 1.06 -8.19 7.66
C ALA A 27 -0.06 -7.50 8.46
N ILE A 28 -0.11 -6.16 8.44
CA ILE A 28 -1.17 -5.39 9.10
C ILE A 28 -2.54 -5.73 8.51
N ILE A 29 -2.68 -5.77 7.19
CA ILE A 29 -3.94 -6.14 6.52
C ILE A 29 -4.39 -7.53 6.97
N ILE A 30 -3.49 -8.52 6.94
CA ILE A 30 -3.81 -9.89 7.31
C ILE A 30 -4.25 -9.98 8.78
N ILE A 31 -3.50 -9.36 9.69
CA ILE A 31 -3.82 -9.37 11.14
C ILE A 31 -5.16 -8.67 11.39
N ALA A 32 -5.39 -7.51 10.77
CA ALA A 32 -6.63 -6.75 10.91
C ALA A 32 -7.84 -7.52 10.35
N LEU A 33 -7.70 -8.20 9.20
CA LEU A 33 -8.74 -9.07 8.65
C LEU A 33 -9.02 -10.28 9.55
N GLN A 34 -7.99 -10.92 10.10
CA GLN A 34 -8.18 -12.01 11.05
C GLN A 34 -8.88 -11.53 12.33
N GLY A 35 -8.48 -10.37 12.86
CA GLY A 35 -9.11 -9.74 14.00
C GLY A 35 -10.58 -9.38 13.75
N TYR A 36 -10.89 -8.84 12.57
CA TYR A 36 -12.27 -8.61 12.14
C TYR A 36 -13.07 -9.91 12.08
N ARG A 37 -12.53 -10.97 11.48
CA ARG A 37 -13.24 -12.26 11.39
C ARG A 37 -13.47 -12.89 12.76
N ARG A 38 -12.50 -12.80 13.67
CA ARG A 38 -12.57 -13.41 15.01
C ARG A 38 -13.49 -12.66 15.97
N ASN A 39 -13.44 -11.32 15.94
CA ASN A 39 -14.09 -10.49 16.94
C ASN A 39 -15.26 -9.67 16.39
N GLN A 40 -15.53 -9.73 15.08
CA GLN A 40 -16.49 -8.87 14.37
C GLN A 40 -16.28 -7.36 14.63
N SER A 41 -15.05 -6.98 15.01
CA SER A 41 -14.67 -5.60 15.32
C SER A 41 -14.61 -4.79 14.03
N ARG A 42 -15.68 -4.03 13.76
CA ARG A 42 -15.76 -3.11 12.62
C ARG A 42 -14.55 -2.18 12.51
N PRO A 43 -13.99 -1.60 13.60
CA PRO A 43 -12.74 -0.85 13.56
C PRO A 43 -11.60 -1.56 12.81
N MET A 44 -11.41 -2.86 13.04
CA MET A 44 -10.34 -3.62 12.40
C MET A 44 -10.54 -3.78 10.89
N LEU A 45 -11.78 -3.83 10.40
CA LEU A 45 -12.05 -3.85 8.97
C LEU A 45 -11.62 -2.54 8.30
N PHE A 46 -11.93 -1.40 8.90
CA PHE A 46 -11.51 -0.10 8.37
C PHE A 46 -9.99 0.09 8.42
N LEU A 47 -9.33 -0.45 9.44
CA LEU A 47 -7.86 -0.51 9.49
C LEU A 47 -7.31 -1.34 8.32
N ALA A 48 -7.87 -2.53 8.06
CA ALA A 48 -7.47 -3.37 6.94
C ALA A 48 -7.68 -2.68 5.59
N LEU A 49 -8.83 -2.03 5.40
CA LEU A 49 -9.15 -1.28 4.18
C LEU A 49 -8.18 -0.11 3.98
N GLY A 50 -7.82 0.60 5.05
CA GLY A 50 -6.88 1.71 4.99
C GLY A 50 -5.49 1.28 4.52
N PHE A 51 -4.93 0.25 5.12
CA PHE A 51 -3.63 -0.28 4.67
C PHE A 51 -3.70 -0.91 3.27
N ALA A 52 -4.80 -1.59 2.92
CA ALA A 52 -4.99 -2.11 1.57
C ALA A 52 -5.03 -0.99 0.52
N ALA A 53 -5.64 0.15 0.84
CA ALA A 53 -5.68 1.31 -0.04
C ALA A 53 -4.31 1.99 -0.22
N ILE A 54 -3.33 1.75 0.65
CA ILE A 54 -1.95 2.21 0.45
C ILE A 54 -1.20 1.21 -0.43
N ILE A 55 -1.24 -0.08 -0.07
CA ILE A 55 -0.39 -1.11 -0.65
C ILE A 55 -0.85 -1.54 -2.05
N VAL A 56 -2.15 -1.71 -2.26
CA VAL A 56 -2.68 -2.24 -3.52
C VAL A 56 -2.38 -1.33 -4.71
N PRO A 57 -2.58 0.00 -4.64
CA PRO A 57 -2.21 0.90 -5.72
C PRO A 57 -0.70 0.88 -6.02
N GLU A 58 0.14 0.79 -4.99
CA GLU A 58 1.60 0.77 -5.16
C GLU A 58 2.07 -0.50 -5.89
N LEU A 59 1.55 -1.66 -5.50
CA LEU A 59 1.80 -2.93 -6.19
C LEU A 59 1.24 -2.92 -7.61
N ALA A 60 0.01 -2.42 -7.79
CA ALA A 60 -0.63 -2.35 -9.10
C ALA A 60 0.18 -1.47 -10.05
N MET A 61 0.58 -0.27 -9.63
CA MET A 61 1.37 0.65 -10.44
C MET A 61 2.76 0.08 -10.75
N THR A 62 3.37 -0.66 -9.82
CA THR A 62 4.65 -1.35 -10.07
C THR A 62 4.55 -2.36 -11.22
N VAL A 63 3.40 -3.01 -11.39
CA VAL A 63 3.15 -3.96 -12.48
C VAL A 63 2.71 -3.23 -13.76
N ILE A 64 1.77 -2.30 -13.66
CA ILE A 64 1.19 -1.59 -14.82
C ILE A 64 2.26 -0.79 -15.57
N THR A 65 3.13 -0.09 -14.84
CA THR A 65 4.21 0.73 -15.46
C THR A 65 5.28 -0.09 -16.18
N ARG A 66 5.25 -1.43 -16.08
CA ARG A 66 6.11 -2.32 -16.89
C ARG A 66 5.59 -2.51 -18.31
N VAL A 67 4.31 -2.23 -18.55
CA VAL A 67 3.62 -2.49 -19.82
C VAL A 67 3.08 -1.20 -20.44
N VAL A 68 2.72 -0.22 -19.62
CA VAL A 68 2.11 1.04 -20.05
C VAL A 68 2.84 2.22 -19.42
N ASP A 69 3.26 3.17 -20.25
CA ASP A 69 3.79 4.45 -19.77
C ASP A 69 2.63 5.33 -19.28
N ILE A 70 2.62 5.62 -17.99
CA ILE A 70 1.64 6.49 -17.34
C ILE A 70 2.32 7.81 -17.00
N SER A 71 1.67 8.94 -17.31
CA SER A 71 2.16 10.26 -16.91
C SER A 71 2.32 10.37 -15.40
N GLN A 72 3.42 10.99 -14.98
CA GLN A 72 3.72 11.22 -13.56
C GLN A 72 2.58 11.93 -12.82
N PHE A 73 1.86 12.83 -13.51
CA PHE A 73 0.68 13.50 -12.95
C PHE A 73 -0.36 12.47 -12.46
N TRP A 74 -0.78 11.55 -13.34
CA TRP A 74 -1.78 10.54 -13.02
C TRP A 74 -1.30 9.58 -11.91
N THR A 75 -0.03 9.19 -11.95
CA THR A 75 0.57 8.33 -10.92
C THR A 75 0.49 8.98 -9.54
N ILE A 76 0.89 10.24 -9.42
CA ILE A 76 0.85 10.97 -8.15
C ILE A 76 -0.61 11.18 -7.70
N THR A 77 -1.51 11.55 -8.62
CA THR A 77 -2.93 11.74 -8.29
C THR A 77 -3.57 10.47 -7.75
N ILE A 78 -3.32 9.30 -8.36
CA ILE A 78 -3.84 8.02 -7.87
C ILE A 78 -3.36 7.79 -6.44
N TYR A 79 -2.06 7.92 -6.17
CA TYR A 79 -1.52 7.74 -4.82
C TYR A 79 -2.08 8.71 -3.80
N GLN A 80 -2.29 9.98 -4.16
CA GLN A 80 -2.86 10.96 -3.25
C GLN A 80 -4.32 10.64 -2.92
N VAL A 81 -5.13 10.28 -3.92
CA VAL A 81 -6.54 9.92 -3.72
C VAL A 81 -6.65 8.66 -2.85
N THR A 82 -5.84 7.65 -3.12
CA THR A 82 -5.85 6.41 -2.34
C THR A 82 -5.33 6.62 -0.92
N ASN A 83 -4.33 7.49 -0.72
CA ASN A 83 -3.85 7.88 0.61
C ASN A 83 -4.90 8.66 1.40
N VAL A 84 -5.64 9.58 0.78
CA VAL A 84 -6.75 10.27 1.45
C VAL A 84 -7.80 9.26 1.92
N PHE A 85 -8.22 8.34 1.06
CA PHE A 85 -9.15 7.27 1.44
C PHE A 85 -8.58 6.38 2.55
N ALA A 86 -7.29 6.05 2.48
CA ALA A 86 -6.61 5.26 3.49
C ALA A 86 -6.61 5.94 4.86
N PHE A 87 -6.23 7.22 4.90
CA PHE A 87 -6.19 7.99 6.15
C PHE A 87 -7.58 8.20 6.74
N LEU A 88 -8.60 8.44 5.91
CA LEU A 88 -9.99 8.49 6.39
C LEU A 88 -10.43 7.16 6.98
N SER A 89 -10.07 6.04 6.36
CA SER A 89 -10.40 4.70 6.86
C SER A 89 -9.69 4.40 8.18
N ILE A 90 -8.39 4.72 8.28
CA ILE A 90 -7.61 4.53 9.52
C ILE A 90 -8.13 5.44 10.63
N LEU A 91 -8.42 6.71 10.32
CA LEU A 91 -9.00 7.64 11.28
C LEU A 91 -10.34 7.11 11.79
N TYR A 92 -11.22 6.68 10.89
CA TYR A 92 -12.50 6.09 11.25
C TYR A 92 -12.32 4.88 12.17
N ALA A 93 -11.38 3.98 11.84
CA ALA A 93 -11.04 2.83 12.68
C ALA A 93 -10.65 3.22 14.11
N ILE A 94 -9.88 4.30 14.28
CA ILE A 94 -9.42 4.76 15.60
C ILE A 94 -10.52 5.48 16.38
N THR A 95 -11.39 6.23 15.68
CA THR A 95 -12.48 6.99 16.32
C THR A 95 -13.71 6.14 16.64
N MET A 96 -13.83 4.97 16.02
CA MET A 96 -14.98 4.09 16.22
C MET A 96 -14.86 3.39 17.57
N GLU A 97 -15.85 3.61 18.43
CA GLU A 97 -15.93 2.92 19.72
C GLU A 97 -16.01 1.38 19.48
N PRO A 98 -15.23 0.58 20.23
CA PRO A 98 -15.10 -0.86 20.02
C PRO A 98 -16.36 -1.65 20.34
#